data_AF-A0A5N4X0E2-F1
#
_entry.id   AF-A0A5N4X0E2-F1
#
_cell.length_a   1.000
_cell.length_b   1.000
_cell.length_c   1.000
_cell.angle_alpha   90.00
_cell.angle_beta   90.00
_cell.angle_gamma   90.00
#
_symmetry.space_group_name_H-M   'P 1'
#
loop_
_entity.id
_entity.type
_entity.pdbx_description
1 polymer ?
#
loop_
_entity_poly.entity_id
_entity_poly.type
_entity_poly.pdbx_seq_one_letter_code
_entity_poly.pdbx_strand_id
1 'polypeptide(L)'
;MCECQSVGNFFVCPTSFSDVFSHNYNMKYKFPHYFIEDPPCEEAKPEFDYGEFYYVCAECQQAWYFECYPETPTCPIFGIKIPDMSQVLSQNRINSIKQFLVVLAHEGFSENKCIHNGCMDYSLNGIKVCLNHFGYKFSPH
;
A
#
# COMPACT_ATOMS: atom_id res chain seq x y z
N MET A 1 14.57 11.42 13.29
CA MET A 1 13.56 11.01 14.29
C MET A 1 12.47 10.34 13.50
N CYS A 2 12.39 9.01 13.57
CA CYS A 2 11.48 8.26 12.73
C CYS A 2 10.01 8.50 13.09
N GLU A 3 9.13 8.35 12.10
CA GLU A 3 7.68 8.51 12.18
C GLU A 3 6.95 7.15 12.24
N CYS A 4 7.68 6.07 12.60
CA CYS A 4 7.13 4.71 12.64
C CYS A 4 5.90 4.57 13.53
N GLN A 5 5.76 5.38 14.59
CA GLN A 5 4.60 5.30 15.49
C GLN A 5 3.41 6.16 15.04
N SER A 6 3.62 7.18 14.19
CA SER A 6 2.54 8.05 13.70
C SER A 6 1.79 7.44 12.50
N VAL A 7 2.39 6.46 11.83
CA VAL A 7 1.78 5.68 10.74
C VAL A 7 0.97 4.49 11.28
N GLY A 8 -0.09 4.11 10.57
CA GLY A 8 -0.90 2.95 10.90
C GLY A 8 -0.13 1.62 10.85
N ASN A 9 -0.85 0.51 11.02
CA ASN A 9 -0.26 -0.83 10.89
C ASN A 9 0.23 -1.16 9.48
N PHE A 10 -0.20 -0.38 8.49
CA PHE A 10 0.22 -0.47 7.11
C PHE A 10 -0.02 0.87 6.41
N PHE A 11 0.70 1.13 5.33
CA PHE A 11 0.56 2.33 4.52
C PHE A 11 0.86 2.06 3.04
N VAL A 12 0.54 3.05 2.21
CA VAL A 12 0.96 3.13 0.81
C VAL A 12 1.32 4.58 0.45
N CYS A 13 2.29 4.74 -0.44
CA CYS A 13 2.70 6.02 -1.00
C CYS A 13 1.82 6.36 -2.21
N PRO A 14 0.99 7.43 -2.16
CA PRO A 14 0.05 7.73 -3.23
C PRO A 14 0.72 8.07 -4.57
N THR A 15 1.89 8.70 -4.55
CA THR A 15 2.60 9.18 -5.74
C THR A 15 3.13 8.05 -6.61
N SER A 16 3.56 6.94 -5.99
CA SER A 16 4.06 5.75 -6.69
C SER A 16 2.94 4.78 -7.11
N PHE A 17 1.71 5.03 -6.67
CA PHE A 17 0.53 4.22 -6.96
C PHE A 17 -0.45 5.00 -7.85
N SER A 18 0.07 5.67 -8.87
CA SER A 18 -0.67 6.62 -9.70
C SER A 18 -1.98 6.07 -10.24
N ASP A 19 -2.05 4.80 -10.62
CA ASP A 19 -3.29 4.23 -11.17
C ASP A 19 -4.38 4.07 -10.11
N VAL A 20 -4.00 3.74 -8.87
CA VAL A 20 -4.91 3.61 -7.71
C VAL A 20 -5.39 4.98 -7.22
N PHE A 21 -4.51 6.00 -7.24
CA PHE A 21 -4.80 7.32 -6.68
C PHE A 21 -5.10 8.41 -7.71
N SER A 22 -5.00 8.10 -9.01
CA SER A 22 -5.19 9.04 -10.14
C SER A 22 -6.50 9.83 -10.05
N HIS A 23 -7.51 9.27 -9.40
CA HIS A 23 -8.83 9.86 -9.28
C HIS A 23 -9.10 10.51 -7.91
N ASN A 24 -8.21 10.36 -6.91
CA ASN A 24 -8.50 10.82 -5.54
C ASN A 24 -7.25 11.07 -4.66
N TYR A 25 -6.31 11.90 -5.11
CA TYR A 25 -5.13 12.30 -4.31
C TYR A 25 -5.46 12.94 -2.95
N ASN A 26 -6.70 13.41 -2.75
CA ASN A 26 -7.15 13.97 -1.47
C ASN A 26 -7.29 12.92 -0.35
N MET A 27 -7.16 11.62 -0.65
CA MET A 27 -7.28 10.56 0.35
C MET A 27 -6.21 10.65 1.44
N LYS A 28 -5.03 11.21 1.15
CA LYS A 28 -4.03 11.51 2.18
C LYS A 28 -4.54 12.44 3.29
N TYR A 29 -5.48 13.35 2.98
CA TYR A 29 -6.05 14.24 3.98
C TYR A 29 -7.19 13.57 4.78
N LYS A 30 -7.91 12.63 4.17
CA LYS A 30 -8.98 11.89 4.87
C LYS A 30 -8.43 10.74 5.73
N PHE A 31 -7.38 10.08 5.25
CA PHE A 31 -6.80 8.88 5.86
C PHE A 31 -5.26 8.99 5.96
N PRO A 32 -4.74 9.99 6.69
CA PRO A 32 -3.31 10.32 6.73
C PRO A 32 -2.42 9.21 7.29
N HIS A 33 -2.98 8.28 8.07
CA HIS A 33 -2.23 7.16 8.64
C HIS A 33 -2.02 5.99 7.65
N TYR A 34 -2.72 5.99 6.52
CA TYR A 34 -2.66 4.94 5.50
C TYR A 34 -2.03 5.42 4.18
N PHE A 35 -2.13 6.72 3.90
CA PHE A 35 -1.62 7.34 2.68
C PHE A 35 -0.60 8.39 3.06
N ILE A 36 0.69 8.03 3.01
CA ILE A 36 1.80 8.88 3.45
C ILE A 36 2.68 9.23 2.24
N GLU A 37 3.25 10.42 2.24
CA GLU A 37 4.15 10.86 1.15
C GLU A 37 5.61 10.51 1.46
N ASP A 38 5.97 10.58 2.74
CA ASP A 38 7.31 10.29 3.22
C ASP A 38 7.35 8.92 3.92
N PRO A 39 8.42 8.12 3.71
CA PRO A 39 8.61 6.88 4.46
C PRO A 39 8.65 7.15 5.97
N PRO A 40 8.07 6.27 6.81
CA PRO A 40 8.06 6.46 8.26
C PRO A 40 9.43 6.25 8.91
N CYS A 41 10.42 5.88 8.10
CA CYS A 41 11.73 5.44 8.48
C CYS A 41 12.72 5.94 7.43
N GLU A 42 13.62 6.85 7.81
CA GLU A 42 14.64 7.38 6.90
C GLU A 42 15.74 6.34 6.62
N GLU A 43 16.17 5.62 7.67
CA GLU A 43 17.23 4.61 7.60
C GLU A 43 16.73 3.26 8.11
N ALA A 44 16.88 2.22 7.30
CA ALA A 44 16.53 0.85 7.64
C ALA A 44 17.75 -0.08 7.68
N LYS A 45 17.56 -1.24 8.30
CA LYS A 45 18.51 -2.36 8.28
C LYS A 45 17.79 -3.61 7.75
N PRO A 46 18.21 -4.20 6.62
CA PRO A 46 19.25 -3.70 5.70
C PRO A 46 18.90 -2.34 5.07
N GLU A 47 19.85 -1.70 4.38
CA GLU A 47 19.55 -0.52 3.55
C GLU A 47 18.43 -0.86 2.56
N PHE A 48 17.60 0.12 2.21
CA PHE A 48 16.47 -0.12 1.31
C PHE A 48 16.97 -0.67 -0.02
N ASP A 49 16.35 -1.77 -0.44
CA ASP A 49 16.63 -2.44 -1.69
C ASP A 49 15.32 -2.87 -2.37
N TYR A 50 15.31 -2.96 -3.69
CA TYR A 50 14.11 -3.39 -4.42
C TYR A 50 13.85 -4.91 -4.29
N GLY A 51 14.90 -5.71 -4.07
CA GLY A 51 14.83 -7.17 -3.94
C GLY A 51 14.61 -7.67 -2.52
N GLU A 52 14.75 -6.82 -1.50
CA GLU A 52 14.49 -7.15 -0.10
C GLU A 52 13.13 -6.63 0.36
N PHE A 53 12.49 -7.37 1.26
CA PHE A 53 11.16 -7.02 1.75
C PHE A 53 11.08 -6.80 3.25
N TYR A 54 12.04 -7.28 4.01
CA TYR A 54 11.97 -7.26 5.48
C TYR A 54 13.05 -6.34 6.02
N TYR A 55 12.63 -5.40 6.87
CA TYR A 55 13.46 -4.30 7.33
C TYR A 55 13.20 -3.99 8.80
N VAL A 56 14.21 -3.45 9.47
CA VAL A 56 14.07 -2.85 10.79
C VAL A 56 14.43 -1.38 10.71
N CYS A 57 13.60 -0.51 11.29
CA CYS A 57 13.94 0.90 11.43
C CYS A 57 15.21 1.06 12.28
N ALA A 58 16.23 1.74 11.75
CA ALA A 58 17.50 1.93 12.46
C ALA A 58 17.33 2.75 13.75
N GLU A 59 16.33 3.64 13.81
CA GLU A 59 16.07 4.51 14.95
C GLU A 59 15.24 3.84 16.06
N CYS A 60 14.03 3.35 15.75
CA CYS A 60 13.11 2.82 16.77
C CYS A 60 12.99 1.30 16.83
N GLN A 61 13.72 0.58 15.96
CA GLN A 61 13.69 -0.88 15.87
C GLN A 61 12.32 -1.48 15.48
N GLN A 62 11.38 -0.69 14.98
CA GLN A 62 10.14 -1.23 14.40
C GLN A 62 10.48 -2.10 13.19
N ALA A 63 10.03 -3.35 13.20
CA ALA A 63 10.15 -4.25 12.06
C ALA A 63 9.02 -3.98 11.04
N TRP A 64 9.37 -4.06 9.77
CA TRP A 64 8.51 -3.74 8.63
C TRP A 64 8.67 -4.77 7.52
N TYR A 65 7.56 -5.06 6.87
CA TYR A 65 7.56 -5.49 5.47
C TYR A 65 7.47 -4.23 4.60
N PHE A 66 8.42 -4.00 3.69
CA PHE A 66 8.37 -2.93 2.71
C PHE A 66 8.44 -3.46 1.29
N GLU A 67 7.62 -2.92 0.40
CA GLU A 67 7.89 -2.97 -1.03
C GLU A 67 8.45 -1.61 -1.43
N CYS A 68 9.64 -1.62 -2.03
CA CYS A 68 10.34 -0.41 -2.44
C CYS A 68 10.16 -0.14 -3.95
N TYR A 69 10.31 1.11 -4.37
CA TYR A 69 10.23 1.47 -5.80
C TYR A 69 11.55 1.11 -6.53
N PRO A 70 11.55 0.67 -7.80
CA PRO A 70 12.77 0.29 -8.53
C PRO A 70 13.59 1.49 -9.04
N GLU A 71 13.84 2.50 -8.19
CA GLU A 71 14.71 3.65 -8.48
C GLU A 71 15.89 3.71 -7.50
N THR A 72 16.93 4.50 -7.81
CA THR A 72 18.07 4.72 -6.91
C THR A 72 18.21 6.22 -6.62
N PRO A 73 18.17 6.66 -5.34
CA PRO A 73 17.91 5.84 -4.15
C PRO A 73 16.47 5.29 -4.14
N THR A 74 16.31 4.06 -3.64
CA THR A 74 14.99 3.42 -3.52
C THR A 74 14.32 3.84 -2.22
N CYS A 75 12.99 3.84 -2.19
CA CYS A 75 12.21 4.14 -1.00
C CYS A 75 10.97 3.23 -0.88
N PRO A 76 10.49 2.96 0.34
CA PRO A 76 9.25 2.22 0.57
C PRO A 76 8.04 2.92 -0.03
N ILE A 77 7.31 2.21 -0.88
CA ILE A 77 6.04 2.67 -1.46
C ILE A 77 4.84 1.97 -0.85
N PHE A 78 5.06 0.87 -0.14
CA PHE A 78 4.06 0.14 0.61
C PHE A 78 4.73 -0.46 1.85
N GLY A 79 4.04 -0.43 2.98
CA GLY A 79 4.59 -0.97 4.22
C GLY A 79 3.56 -1.65 5.11
N ILE A 80 3.99 -2.67 5.85
CA ILE A 80 3.21 -3.36 6.89
C ILE A 80 4.09 -3.50 8.13
N LYS A 81 3.61 -3.05 9.29
CA LYS A 81 4.26 -3.31 10.57
C LYS A 81 4.21 -4.80 10.86
N ILE A 82 5.35 -5.36 11.23
CA ILE A 82 5.45 -6.72 11.77
C ILE A 82 6.03 -6.66 13.19
N PRO A 83 5.68 -7.63 14.07
CA PRO A 83 6.21 -7.69 15.43
C PRO A 83 7.73 -7.83 15.48
N ASP A 84 8.29 -8.66 14.59
CA ASP A 84 9.72 -8.93 14.48
C ASP A 84 10.09 -9.52 13.11
N MET A 85 11.39 -9.59 12.82
CA MET A 85 11.97 -10.04 11.54
C MET A 85 11.83 -11.54 11.26
N SER A 86 11.43 -12.36 12.23
CA SER A 86 11.17 -13.78 12.01
C SER A 86 9.79 -14.03 11.39
N GLN A 87 8.90 -13.03 11.45
CA GLN A 87 7.56 -13.14 10.89
C GLN A 87 7.56 -12.96 9.37
N VAL A 88 7.31 -14.07 8.67
CA VAL A 88 7.06 -14.06 7.23
C VAL A 88 5.57 -13.84 6.96
N LEU A 89 5.24 -12.82 6.18
CA LEU A 89 3.86 -12.55 5.78
C LEU A 89 3.43 -13.48 4.65
N SER A 90 2.22 -14.00 4.72
CA SER A 90 1.64 -14.74 3.59
C SER A 90 1.22 -13.79 2.48
N GLN A 91 1.31 -14.25 1.23
CA GLN A 91 0.85 -13.46 0.09
C GLN A 91 -0.63 -13.06 0.23
N ASN A 92 -1.46 -13.94 0.79
CA ASN A 92 -2.86 -13.62 1.07
C ASN A 92 -3.02 -12.45 2.04
N ARG A 93 -2.18 -12.36 3.08
CA ARG A 93 -2.20 -11.22 4.01
C ARG A 93 -1.81 -9.93 3.32
N ILE A 94 -0.71 -9.93 2.58
CA ILE A 94 -0.24 -8.77 1.79
C ILE A 94 -1.33 -8.32 0.83
N ASN A 95 -1.92 -9.27 0.09
CA ASN A 95 -2.94 -8.99 -0.91
C ASN A 95 -4.21 -8.41 -0.30
N SER A 96 -4.67 -8.94 0.83
CA SER A 96 -5.86 -8.44 1.52
C SER A 96 -5.68 -6.99 2.01
N ILE A 97 -4.49 -6.62 2.49
CA ILE A 97 -4.20 -5.25 2.95
C ILE A 97 -4.22 -4.28 1.77
N LYS A 98 -3.56 -4.64 0.67
CA LYS A 98 -3.52 -3.78 -0.51
C LYS A 98 -4.90 -3.65 -1.17
N GLN A 99 -5.71 -4.71 -1.21
CA GLN A 99 -7.13 -4.60 -1.60
C GLN A 99 -7.91 -3.64 -0.71
N PHE A 100 -7.72 -3.71 0.61
CA PHE A 100 -8.32 -2.77 1.54
C PHE A 100 -7.91 -1.32 1.23
N LEU A 101 -6.62 -1.07 0.98
CA LEU A 101 -6.10 0.27 0.64
C LEU A 101 -6.69 0.81 -0.67
N VAL A 102 -6.89 -0.05 -1.68
CA VAL A 102 -7.57 0.33 -2.93
C VAL A 102 -9.02 0.72 -2.64
N VAL A 103 -9.76 -0.09 -1.91
CA VAL A 103 -11.15 0.23 -1.54
C VAL A 103 -11.22 1.54 -0.75
N LEU A 104 -10.28 1.75 0.17
CA LEU A 104 -10.19 2.97 0.97
C LEU A 104 -9.88 4.20 0.10
N ALA A 105 -8.98 4.07 -0.88
CA ALA A 105 -8.64 5.12 -1.84
C ALA A 105 -9.84 5.58 -2.67
N HIS A 106 -10.77 4.66 -2.92
CA HIS A 106 -12.02 4.89 -3.63
C HIS A 106 -13.22 5.10 -2.69
N GLU A 107 -13.02 5.34 -1.39
CA GLU A 107 -14.10 5.57 -0.42
C GLU A 107 -15.20 4.48 -0.46
N GLY A 108 -14.83 3.23 -0.76
CA GLY A 108 -15.75 2.12 -0.91
C GLY A 108 -16.22 1.85 -2.34
N PHE A 109 -17.43 1.30 -2.44
CA PHE A 109 -18.06 0.88 -3.68
C PHE A 109 -19.17 1.85 -4.09
N SER A 110 -19.37 1.99 -5.40
CA SER A 110 -20.48 2.69 -6.00
C SER A 110 -21.74 1.83 -5.99
N GLU A 111 -22.91 2.48 -6.09
CA GLU A 111 -24.18 1.81 -6.37
C GLU A 111 -24.23 1.18 -7.78
N ASN A 112 -23.31 1.59 -8.67
CA ASN A 112 -23.24 1.10 -10.04
C ASN A 112 -22.51 -0.24 -10.17
N LYS A 113 -22.88 -1.02 -11.17
CA LYS A 113 -22.19 -2.26 -11.54
C LYS A 113 -20.92 -1.98 -12.33
N CYS A 114 -19.98 -2.92 -12.24
CA CYS A 114 -18.79 -2.95 -13.09
C CYS A 114 -19.18 -2.91 -14.57
N ILE A 115 -18.43 -2.15 -15.38
CA ILE A 115 -18.66 -1.98 -16.82
C ILE A 115 -18.37 -3.25 -17.63
N HIS A 116 -17.63 -4.22 -17.08
CA HIS A 116 -17.32 -5.47 -17.77
C HIS A 116 -18.57 -6.33 -17.94
N ASN A 117 -18.84 -6.73 -19.18
CA ASN A 117 -20.01 -7.53 -19.53
C ASN A 117 -20.05 -8.85 -18.73
N GLY A 118 -21.19 -9.14 -18.11
CA GLY A 118 -21.38 -10.31 -17.25
C GLY A 118 -20.80 -10.20 -15.84
N CYS A 119 -20.14 -9.10 -15.48
CA CYS A 119 -19.69 -8.87 -14.11
C CYS A 119 -20.85 -8.35 -13.24
N MET A 120 -21.08 -9.01 -12.10
CA MET A 120 -22.17 -8.65 -11.17
C MET A 120 -21.70 -7.83 -9.96
N ASP A 121 -20.39 -7.59 -9.85
CA ASP A 121 -19.79 -6.82 -8.77
C ASP A 121 -20.11 -5.32 -8.91
N TYR A 122 -20.08 -4.62 -7.78
CA TYR A 122 -20.17 -3.16 -7.73
C TYR A 122 -18.83 -2.52 -8.13
N SER A 123 -18.87 -1.39 -8.84
CA SER A 123 -17.66 -0.63 -9.15
C SER A 123 -17.13 0.09 -7.91
N LEU A 124 -15.86 0.48 -7.92
CA LEU A 124 -15.30 1.37 -6.88
C LEU A 124 -15.78 2.81 -7.11
N ASN A 125 -15.90 3.66 -6.08
CA ASN A 125 -16.32 5.05 -6.34
C ASN A 125 -15.30 5.81 -7.19
N GLY A 126 -15.80 6.69 -8.06
CA GLY A 126 -14.99 7.47 -8.98
C GLY A 126 -14.49 6.73 -10.22
N ILE A 127 -14.68 5.40 -10.30
CA ILE A 127 -14.30 4.59 -11.47
C ILE A 127 -15.41 3.60 -11.87
N LYS A 128 -15.33 3.07 -13.10
CA LYS A 128 -16.39 2.22 -13.69
C LYS A 128 -16.14 0.72 -13.55
N VAL A 129 -15.13 0.30 -12.79
CA VAL A 129 -14.72 -1.11 -12.65
C VAL A 129 -14.75 -1.56 -11.19
N CYS A 130 -15.01 -2.85 -10.95
CA CYS A 130 -14.95 -3.44 -9.60
C CYS A 130 -13.51 -3.71 -9.17
N LEU A 131 -13.30 -4.00 -7.89
CA LEU A 131 -11.98 -4.34 -7.33
C LEU A 131 -11.26 -5.46 -8.10
N ASN A 132 -12.00 -6.51 -8.51
CA ASN A 132 -11.44 -7.63 -9.26
C ASN A 132 -10.97 -7.23 -10.67
N HIS A 133 -11.69 -6.33 -11.33
CA HIS A 133 -11.40 -5.87 -12.69
C HIS A 133 -10.54 -4.61 -12.74
N PHE A 134 -10.35 -3.91 -11.61
CA PHE A 134 -9.46 -2.76 -11.53
C PHE A 134 -8.02 -3.10 -11.90
N GLY A 135 -7.67 -4.39 -11.94
CA GLY A 135 -6.41 -4.83 -12.53
C GLY A 135 -5.23 -4.60 -11.61
N TYR A 136 -5.47 -4.45 -10.29
CA TYR A 136 -4.43 -4.61 -9.30
C TYR A 136 -4.01 -6.08 -9.25
N LYS A 137 -3.26 -6.52 -10.27
CA LYS A 137 -2.57 -7.80 -10.27
C LYS A 137 -1.34 -7.61 -9.40
N PHE A 138 -1.34 -8.19 -8.20
CA PHE A 138 -0.09 -8.51 -7.52
C PHE A 138 0.66 -9.42 -8.46
N SER A 139 1.69 -8.89 -9.13
CA SER A 139 2.60 -9.75 -9.89
C SER A 139 3.20 -10.72 -8.87
N PRO A 140 3.00 -12.05 -9.03
CA PRO A 140 3.75 -13.01 -8.25
C PRO A 140 5.15 -13.03 -8.88
N HIS A 141 6.06 -12.26 -8.31
CA HIS A 141 7.48 -12.55 -8.45
C HIS A 141 7.88 -13.41 -7.26
#